data_AF-A0A197ZWY7-F1
#
_entry.id   AF-A0A197ZWY7-F1
#
_cell.length_a   1.000
_cell.length_b   1.000
_cell.length_c   1.000
_cell.angle_alpha   90.00
_cell.angle_beta   90.00
_cell.angle_gamma   90.00
#
_symmetry.space_group_name_H-M   'P 1'
#
loop_
_entity.id
_entity.type
_entity.pdbx_description
1 polymer ?
#
loop_
_entity_poly.entity_id
_entity_poly.type
_entity_poly.pdbx_seq_one_letter_code
_entity_poly.pdbx_strand_id
1 'polypeptide(L)'
;MDDTSKLQERIAYLEQQNRNLQESIGRWRRKAQGSATRFVYASERHERGNHYISVPIEGLPADTPLHEAQVFMRNNVLPRFYPYKYWNCYSSKRYGGWVVTLVKEDRTIDMDSSIVGLN
;
A
#
# COMPACT_ATOMS: atom_id res chain seq x y z
N MET A 1 30.16 -28.60 -24.13
CA MET A 1 29.63 -27.57 -23.21
C MET A 1 30.41 -27.73 -21.92
N ASP A 2 31.29 -26.77 -21.64
CA ASP A 2 32.33 -26.85 -20.62
C ASP A 2 31.72 -26.83 -19.21
N ASP A 3 32.15 -27.73 -18.33
CA ASP A 3 31.59 -27.87 -16.96
C ASP A 3 31.75 -26.59 -16.15
N THR A 4 32.77 -25.80 -16.47
CA THR A 4 33.04 -24.46 -15.94
C THR A 4 31.89 -23.48 -16.22
N SER A 5 31.29 -23.52 -17.41
CA SER A 5 30.17 -22.63 -17.77
C SER A 5 28.88 -23.01 -17.03
N LYS A 6 28.62 -24.31 -16.84
CA LYS A 6 27.46 -24.77 -16.06
C LYS A 6 27.56 -24.38 -14.59
N LEU A 7 28.77 -24.43 -14.03
CA LEU A 7 29.03 -23.99 -12.65
C LEU A 7 28.81 -22.48 -12.51
N GLN A 8 29.25 -21.68 -13.48
CA GLN A 8 29.02 -20.22 -13.47
C GLN A 8 27.54 -19.86 -13.56
N GLU A 9 26.77 -20.51 -14.44
CA GLU A 9 25.32 -20.32 -14.53
C GLU A 9 24.62 -20.71 -13.22
N ARG A 10 25.06 -21.81 -12.60
CA ARG A 10 24.50 -22.27 -11.32
C ARG A 10 24.82 -21.29 -10.19
N ILE A 11 26.02 -20.73 -10.15
CA ILE A 11 26.42 -19.69 -9.18
C ILE A 11 25.52 -18.46 -9.36
N ALA A 12 25.40 -17.95 -10.59
CA ALA A 12 24.56 -16.78 -10.87
C ALA A 12 23.09 -16.99 -10.47
N TYR A 13 22.56 -18.18 -10.75
CA TYR A 13 21.21 -18.57 -10.33
C TYR A 13 21.07 -18.58 -8.80
N LEU A 14 22.02 -19.20 -8.10
CA LEU A 14 21.99 -19.29 -6.64
C LEU A 14 22.15 -17.91 -5.98
N GLU A 15 23.01 -17.05 -6.51
CA GLU A 15 23.15 -15.68 -6.03
C GLU A 15 21.86 -14.88 -6.18
N GLN A 16 21.15 -15.04 -7.30
CA GLN A 16 19.84 -14.40 -7.49
C GLN A 16 18.80 -14.90 -6.49
N GLN A 17 18.76 -16.22 -6.25
CA GLN A 17 17.87 -16.79 -5.23
C GLN A 17 18.20 -16.26 -3.83
N ASN A 18 19.49 -16.13 -3.51
CA ASN A 18 19.94 -15.61 -2.22
C ASN A 18 19.53 -14.15 -2.02
N ARG A 19 19.66 -13.30 -3.06
CA ARG A 19 19.15 -11.91 -3.03
C ARG A 19 17.64 -11.87 -2.76
N ASN A 20 16.87 -12.68 -3.47
CA ASN A 20 15.40 -12.73 -3.30
C ASN A 20 14.99 -13.17 -1.88
N LEU A 21 15.73 -14.12 -1.31
CA LEU A 21 15.51 -14.60 0.06
C LEU A 21 15.86 -13.53 1.10
N GLN A 22 16.99 -12.85 0.93
CA GLN A 22 17.39 -11.75 1.82
C GLN A 22 16.37 -10.61 1.83
N GLU A 23 15.84 -10.23 0.66
CA GLU A 23 14.77 -9.24 0.58
C GLU A 23 13.50 -9.69 1.29
N SER A 24 13.12 -10.96 1.13
CA SER A 24 11.95 -11.55 1.78
C SER A 24 12.10 -11.58 3.30
N ILE A 25 13.26 -11.98 3.81
CA ILE A 25 13.60 -11.90 5.24
C ILE A 25 13.55 -10.46 5.73
N GLY A 26 14.07 -9.50 4.95
CA GLY A 26 14.01 -8.08 5.26
C GLY A 26 12.57 -7.56 5.40
N ARG A 27 11.68 -7.97 4.49
CA ARG A 27 10.23 -7.68 4.56
C ARG A 27 9.60 -8.26 5.84
N TRP A 28 9.95 -9.49 6.19
CA TRP A 28 9.43 -10.16 7.38
C TRP A 28 9.93 -9.52 8.67
N ARG A 29 11.21 -9.13 8.74
CA ARG A 29 11.77 -8.39 9.87
C ARG A 29 11.08 -7.04 10.07
N ARG A 30 10.85 -6.27 8.99
CA ARG A 30 10.12 -5.00 9.05
C ARG A 30 8.68 -5.19 9.53
N LYS A 31 8.01 -6.26 9.08
CA LYS A 31 6.66 -6.64 9.52
C LYS A 31 6.62 -7.04 11.00
N ALA A 32 7.65 -7.73 11.50
CA ALA A 32 7.75 -8.18 12.88
C ALA A 32 8.14 -7.06 13.86
N GLN A 33 8.92 -6.07 13.43
CA GLN A 33 9.40 -4.96 14.28
C GLN A 33 8.39 -3.83 14.47
N GLY A 34 7.19 -3.92 13.90
CA GLY A 34 6.08 -3.03 14.26
C GLY A 34 6.33 -1.55 13.98
N SER A 35 7.23 -1.21 13.05
CA SER A 35 7.36 0.18 12.61
C SER A 35 6.01 0.62 12.08
N ALA A 36 5.46 1.71 12.63
CA ALA A 36 4.30 2.38 12.06
C ALA A 36 4.60 2.55 10.56
N THR A 37 3.82 1.89 9.72
CA THR A 37 4.00 1.92 8.27
C THR A 37 3.82 3.38 7.88
N ARG A 38 4.94 4.10 7.66
CA ARG A 38 4.88 5.47 7.18
C ARG A 38 4.32 5.37 5.78
N PHE A 39 3.03 5.67 5.63
CA PHE A 39 2.33 5.47 4.38
C PHE A 39 2.96 6.35 3.31
N VAL A 40 3.60 5.73 2.32
CA VAL A 40 4.06 6.42 1.14
C VAL A 40 2.84 6.61 0.25
N TYR A 41 2.35 7.84 0.15
CA TYR A 41 1.24 8.12 -0.77
C TYR A 41 1.74 7.99 -2.22
N ALA A 42 1.04 7.19 -3.02
CA ALA A 42 1.24 7.15 -4.45
C ALA A 42 0.69 8.43 -5.12
N SER A 43 -0.39 8.97 -4.57
CA SER A 43 -0.97 10.26 -4.95
C SER A 43 -1.94 10.76 -3.87
N GLU A 44 -2.16 12.07 -3.89
CA GLU A 44 -3.11 12.79 -3.03
C GLU A 44 -3.86 13.79 -3.92
N ARG A 45 -5.19 13.84 -3.86
CA ARG A 45 -6.00 14.79 -4.64
C ARG A 45 -7.29 15.18 -3.91
N HIS A 46 -7.75 16.39 -4.14
CA HIS A 46 -9.02 16.91 -3.62
C HIS A 46 -9.96 17.20 -4.80
N GLU A 47 -11.18 16.65 -4.78
CA GLU A 47 -12.16 16.80 -5.84
C GLU A 47 -13.58 16.83 -5.28
N ARG A 48 -14.36 17.88 -5.61
CA ARG A 48 -15.79 18.03 -5.24
C ARG A 48 -16.06 17.81 -3.74
N GLY A 49 -15.23 18.39 -2.87
CA GLY A 49 -15.35 18.23 -1.41
C GLY A 49 -14.97 16.85 -0.90
N ASN A 50 -14.19 16.08 -1.68
CA ASN A 50 -13.64 14.81 -1.27
C ASN A 50 -12.12 14.81 -1.37
N HIS A 51 -11.47 14.33 -0.32
CA HIS A 51 -10.05 14.06 -0.28
C HIS A 51 -9.79 12.59 -0.61
N TYR A 52 -9.07 12.34 -1.69
CA TYR A 52 -8.62 11.03 -2.13
C TYR A 52 -7.12 10.84 -1.87
N ILE A 53 -6.78 9.71 -1.27
CA ILE A 53 -5.40 9.24 -1.12
C ILE A 53 -5.24 7.88 -1.79
N SER A 54 -4.16 7.69 -2.55
CA SER A 54 -3.80 6.38 -3.09
C SER A 54 -2.56 5.85 -2.37
N VAL A 55 -2.65 4.62 -1.85
CA VAL A 55 -1.61 4.03 -0.98
C VAL A 55 -1.19 2.68 -1.57
N PRO A 56 0.11 2.47 -1.86
CA PRO A 56 0.67 1.16 -2.16
C PRO A 56 0.56 0.22 -0.95
N ILE A 57 0.11 -1.00 -1.21
CA ILE A 57 -0.06 -2.03 -0.18
C ILE A 57 1.21 -2.87 -0.09
N GLU A 58 1.92 -2.72 1.02
CA GLU A 58 3.09 -3.56 1.30
C GLU A 58 2.67 -5.01 1.60
N GLY A 59 3.35 -5.96 0.97
CA GLY A 59 3.20 -7.39 1.26
C GLY A 59 2.00 -8.06 0.59
N LEU A 60 1.30 -7.39 -0.33
CA LEU A 60 0.27 -8.00 -1.16
C LEU A 60 0.77 -8.15 -2.61
N PRO A 61 1.04 -9.38 -3.08
CA PRO A 61 1.52 -9.65 -4.44
C PRO A 61 0.59 -9.14 -5.54
N ALA A 62 1.15 -8.65 -6.65
CA ALA A 62 0.36 -8.10 -7.76
C ALA A 62 -0.51 -9.13 -8.51
N ASP A 63 -0.18 -10.42 -8.39
CA ASP A 63 -0.91 -11.57 -8.93
C ASP A 63 -2.01 -12.09 -8.01
N THR A 64 -2.16 -11.53 -6.80
CA THR A 64 -3.27 -11.87 -5.91
C THR A 64 -4.62 -11.60 -6.59
N PRO A 65 -5.59 -12.53 -6.58
CA PRO A 65 -6.91 -12.29 -7.15
C PRO A 65 -7.61 -11.06 -6.53
N LEU A 66 -8.37 -10.31 -7.35
CA LEU A 66 -9.03 -9.07 -6.91
C LEU A 66 -9.88 -9.24 -5.64
N HIS A 67 -10.63 -10.34 -5.54
CA HIS A 67 -11.49 -10.60 -4.39
C HIS A 67 -10.68 -10.80 -3.09
N GLU A 68 -9.55 -11.51 -3.14
CA GLU A 68 -8.65 -11.67 -2.00
C GLU A 68 -7.98 -10.35 -1.62
N ALA A 69 -7.58 -9.56 -2.63
CA ALA A 69 -7.01 -8.23 -2.42
C ALA A 69 -8.01 -7.30 -1.71
N GLN A 70 -9.28 -7.31 -2.13
CA GLN A 70 -10.34 -6.53 -1.47
C GLN A 70 -10.57 -6.96 -0.03
N VAL A 71 -10.59 -8.28 0.24
CA VAL A 71 -10.71 -8.81 1.61
C VAL A 71 -9.52 -8.37 2.47
N PHE A 72 -8.30 -8.42 1.92
CA PHE A 72 -7.10 -7.96 2.60
C PHE A 72 -7.19 -6.47 2.93
N MET A 73 -7.60 -5.63 1.98
CA MET A 73 -7.76 -4.18 2.17
C MET A 73 -8.78 -3.85 3.25
N ARG A 74 -9.94 -4.50 3.22
CA ARG A 74 -11.00 -4.32 4.23
C ARG A 74 -10.50 -4.66 5.62
N ASN A 75 -9.79 -5.77 5.77
CA ASN A 75 -9.43 -6.31 7.09
C ASN A 75 -8.14 -5.69 7.67
N ASN A 76 -7.19 -5.27 6.82
CA ASN A 76 -5.85 -4.87 7.26
C ASN A 76 -5.50 -3.41 6.98
N VAL A 77 -6.06 -2.83 5.92
CA VAL A 77 -5.69 -1.49 5.45
C VAL A 77 -6.70 -0.48 5.95
N LEU A 78 -7.98 -0.63 5.60
CA LEU A 78 -9.03 0.35 5.89
C LEU A 78 -9.11 0.78 7.37
N PRO A 79 -8.98 -0.13 8.37
CA PRO A 79 -9.03 0.27 9.78
C PRO A 79 -7.91 1.24 10.20
N ARG A 80 -6.78 1.26 9.47
CA ARG A 80 -5.63 2.13 9.76
C ARG A 80 -5.80 3.55 9.21
N PHE A 81 -6.78 3.76 8.33
CA PHE A 81 -7.01 5.00 7.61
C PHE A 81 -8.33 5.67 7.98
N TYR A 82 -8.90 5.41 9.15
CA TYR A 82 -10.06 6.17 9.61
C TYR A 82 -9.74 7.69 9.59
N PRO A 83 -10.62 8.57 9.06
CA PRO A 83 -12.01 8.36 8.66
C PRO A 83 -12.24 8.08 7.16
N TYR A 84 -11.21 7.69 6.41
CA TYR A 84 -11.36 7.37 4.98
C TYR A 84 -12.16 6.08 4.75
N LYS A 85 -12.88 6.06 3.63
CA LYS A 85 -13.64 4.92 3.10
C LYS A 85 -12.95 4.34 1.88
N TYR A 86 -13.23 3.08 1.57
CA TYR A 86 -12.74 2.43 0.37
C TYR A 86 -13.36 3.07 -0.89
N TRP A 87 -12.54 3.40 -1.88
CA TRP A 87 -13.00 3.87 -3.20
C TRP A 87 -12.75 2.82 -4.28
N ASN A 88 -11.49 2.43 -4.49
CA ASN A 88 -11.13 1.39 -5.44
C ASN A 88 -9.76 0.77 -5.13
N CYS A 89 -9.38 -0.25 -5.88
CA CYS A 89 -8.02 -0.77 -5.89
C CYS A 89 -7.62 -1.29 -7.26
N TYR A 90 -6.32 -1.34 -7.50
CA TYR A 90 -5.75 -1.84 -8.74
C TYR A 90 -4.34 -2.41 -8.51
N SER A 91 -3.92 -3.36 -9.35
CA SER A 91 -2.54 -3.82 -9.35
C SER A 91 -1.64 -2.83 -10.10
N SER A 92 -0.43 -2.59 -9.59
CA SER A 92 0.53 -1.65 -10.14
C SER A 92 1.89 -2.29 -10.29
N LYS A 93 2.39 -2.35 -11.53
CA LYS A 93 3.76 -2.80 -11.82
C LYS A 93 4.81 -1.89 -11.19
N ARG A 94 4.55 -0.58 -11.12
CA ARG A 94 5.46 0.42 -10.53
C ARG A 94 5.75 0.13 -9.05
N TYR A 95 4.74 -0.29 -8.31
CA TYR A 95 4.84 -0.54 -6.87
C TYR A 95 5.01 -2.04 -6.53
N GLY A 96 5.12 -2.91 -7.56
CA GLY A 96 5.30 -4.35 -7.38
C GLY A 96 4.16 -5.03 -6.61
N GLY A 97 2.94 -4.49 -6.65
CA GLY A 97 1.86 -4.93 -5.79
C GLY A 97 0.55 -4.21 -6.06
N TRP A 98 -0.30 -4.11 -5.04
CA TRP A 98 -1.59 -3.43 -5.13
C TRP A 98 -1.51 -1.98 -4.66
N VAL A 99 -2.37 -1.13 -5.21
CA VAL A 99 -2.63 0.23 -4.71
C VAL A 99 -4.11 0.33 -4.37
N VAL A 100 -4.42 0.87 -3.20
CA VAL A 100 -5.80 1.20 -2.79
C VAL A 100 -6.00 2.70 -2.88
N THR A 101 -7.13 3.14 -3.42
CA THR A 101 -7.58 4.53 -3.28
C THR A 101 -8.64 4.58 -2.19
N LEU A 102 -8.47 5.53 -1.29
CA LEU A 102 -9.38 5.80 -0.19
C LEU A 102 -9.92 7.22 -0.35
N VAL A 103 -11.14 7.46 0.14
CA VAL A 103 -11.83 8.74 0.05
C VAL A 103 -12.39 9.18 1.39
N LYS A 104 -12.26 10.46 1.71
CA LYS A 104 -12.88 11.11 2.86
C LYS A 104 -13.62 12.35 2.37
N GLU A 105 -14.81 12.63 2.92
CA GLU A 105 -15.46 13.92 2.73
C GLU A 105 -14.65 15.01 3.45
N ASP A 106 -14.28 16.06 2.72
CA ASP A 106 -13.82 17.31 3.29
C ASP A 106 -15.03 18.08 3.78
N ARG A 107 -15.56 17.67 4.94
CA ARG A 107 -16.53 18.51 5.65
C ARG A 107 -15.77 19.73 6.15
N THR A 108 -15.76 20.81 5.39
CA THR A 108 -15.85 22.14 5.98
C THR A 108 -17.17 22.17 6.72
N ILE A 109 -17.14 21.87 8.02
CA ILE A 109 -18.21 22.31 8.90
C ILE A 109 -18.07 23.83 8.85
N ASP A 110 -18.86 24.50 8.01
CA ASP A 110 -19.16 25.91 8.21
C ASP A 110 -19.82 25.95 9.58
N MET A 111 -19.03 26.31 10.59
CA MET A 111 -19.52 26.53 11.93
C MET A 111 -20.37 27.79 11.81
N ASP A 112 -21.67 27.55 11.67
CA ASP A 112 -22.72 28.52 11.52
C ASP A 112 -22.45 29.75 12.41
N SER A 113 -22.28 30.90 11.76
CA SER A 113 -22.05 32.22 12.37
C SER A 113 -23.26 32.75 13.16
N SER A 114 -24.15 31.87 13.60
CA SER A 114 -25.44 32.20 14.22
C SER A 114 -25.38 32.31 15.75
N ILE A 115 -24.18 32.37 16.34
CA ILE A 115 -24.00 32.79 17.74
C ILE A 115 -23.19 34.09 17.76
N VAL A 116 -23.82 35.18 17.33
CA VAL A 116 -23.44 36.53 17.75
C VAL A 116 -24.64 37.14 18.47
N GLY A 117 -24.57 37.05 19.80
CA GLY A 117 -25.05 38.09 20.71
C GLY A 117 -26.55 38.33 20.78
N LEU A 118 -27.24 37.53 21.59
CA LEU A 118 -28.22 38.10 22.51
C LEU A 118 -27.46 38.96 23.53
N ASN A 119 -27.65 40.27 23.44
CA ASN A 119 -27.74 41.22 24.55
C ASN A 119 -28.35 42.52 24.02
#